data_AF-A0A349GND5-F1
#
_entry.id   AF-A0A349GND5-F1
#
_cell.length_a   1.000
_cell.length_b   1.000
_cell.length_c   1.000
_cell.angle_alpha   90.00
_cell.angle_beta   90.00
_cell.angle_gamma   90.00
#
_symmetry.space_group_name_H-M   'P 1'
#
loop_
_entity.id
_entity.type
_entity.pdbx_description
1 polymer ?
#
loop_
_entity_poly.entity_id
_entity_poly.type
_entity_poly.pdbx_seq_one_letter_code
_entity_poly.pdbx_strand_id
1 'polypeptide(L)'
;MPNMSMTKIPMPEQEPAVRARNFQEVTLGYTKDMAVEEAKRCLNCKHKPCMNGCPVGVRIPEFIKLVAEEDFKAAYEVITATNGLPAVCGRVCPQENQCEGKCVRGIKGEPVAIGRLERFVADYMMNSENHSVEKPQPNGHKVAVVGSGPAGLTCAGDLARLGYQVTIFEAFHTAGGVLMYGIPEFRLPKAIVQKEIQTLKSLGVEIMTDMVIGKVLSVDDIMDMGYEAVFIGSGAGLPNFMGIEGEALVGVCSANEYLTRINLMKGYLDEYDTPVIKSKSVAVVGGGNVAMDTARSALRMGAEHVYIVYRRSEAELPARKEEVHHAKEEGVEFMLLNNP
;
A
#
# COMPACT_ATOMS: atom_id res chain seq x y z
N MET A 1 -21.33 -21.32 15.26
CA MET A 1 -20.29 -22.36 15.10
C MET A 1 -19.27 -21.86 14.09
N PRO A 2 -17.96 -22.15 14.25
CA PRO A 2 -16.95 -21.70 13.30
C PRO A 2 -17.18 -22.31 11.91
N ASN A 3 -16.99 -21.50 10.87
CA ASN A 3 -16.99 -21.97 9.48
C ASN A 3 -15.75 -22.84 9.25
N MET A 4 -15.96 -24.14 9.01
CA MET A 4 -14.88 -25.10 8.87
C MET A 4 -14.31 -25.19 7.45
N SER A 5 -14.79 -24.38 6.49
CA SER A 5 -14.33 -24.37 5.10
C SER A 5 -12.81 -24.22 4.97
N MET A 6 -12.18 -25.18 4.29
CA MET A 6 -10.72 -25.26 4.14
C MET A 6 -10.15 -24.19 3.20
N THR A 7 -10.99 -23.54 2.41
CA THR A 7 -10.61 -22.45 1.51
C THR A 7 -11.14 -21.11 2.04
N LYS A 8 -10.45 -20.03 1.73
CA LYS A 8 -10.93 -18.66 1.92
C LYS A 8 -12.17 -18.45 1.06
N ILE A 9 -13.01 -17.52 1.51
CA ILE A 9 -14.00 -16.93 0.63
C ILE A 9 -13.24 -16.26 -0.55
N PRO A 10 -13.57 -16.60 -1.80
CA PRO A 10 -12.92 -16.00 -2.95
C PRO A 10 -13.08 -14.48 -2.93
N MET A 11 -12.01 -13.74 -3.25
CA MET A 11 -12.09 -12.29 -3.45
C MET A 11 -12.76 -12.05 -4.81
N PRO A 12 -13.80 -11.21 -4.90
CA PRO A 12 -14.29 -10.77 -6.20
C PRO A 12 -13.20 -9.96 -6.91
N GLU A 13 -12.95 -10.30 -8.16
CA GLU A 13 -11.93 -9.65 -8.98
C GLU A 13 -12.51 -9.26 -10.34
N GLN A 14 -11.91 -8.25 -10.97
CA GLN A 14 -12.18 -7.98 -12.38
C GLN A 14 -11.70 -9.13 -13.26
N GLU A 15 -12.38 -9.36 -14.37
CA GLU A 15 -11.99 -10.32 -15.41
C GLU A 15 -10.57 -10.01 -15.96
N PRO A 16 -9.67 -11.00 -16.08
CA PRO A 16 -8.28 -10.77 -16.50
C PRO A 16 -8.12 -9.97 -17.80
N ALA A 17 -8.90 -10.31 -18.84
CA ALA A 17 -8.85 -9.64 -20.13
C ALA A 17 -9.31 -8.17 -20.08
N VAL A 18 -10.19 -7.83 -19.14
CA VAL A 18 -10.70 -6.46 -18.93
C VAL A 18 -9.71 -5.66 -18.09
N ARG A 19 -9.25 -6.21 -16.96
CA ARG A 19 -8.36 -5.50 -16.02
C ARG A 19 -6.96 -5.24 -16.58
N ALA A 20 -6.49 -6.05 -17.52
CA ALA A 20 -5.22 -5.82 -18.21
C ALA A 20 -5.20 -4.55 -19.08
N ARG A 21 -6.34 -3.86 -19.25
CA ARG A 21 -6.51 -2.68 -20.11
C ARG A 21 -6.99 -1.43 -19.37
N ASN A 22 -7.06 -1.47 -18.04
CA ASN A 22 -7.47 -0.33 -17.24
C ASN A 22 -6.71 -0.26 -15.91
N PHE A 23 -6.66 0.91 -15.29
CA PHE A 23 -5.97 1.13 -14.01
C PHE A 23 -6.91 1.05 -12.79
N GLN A 24 -8.14 0.56 -12.93
CA GLN A 24 -9.07 0.39 -11.81
C GLN A 24 -8.62 -0.79 -10.92
N GLU A 25 -9.04 -0.76 -9.65
CA GLU A 25 -8.66 -1.76 -8.64
C GLU A 25 -9.04 -3.19 -9.07
N VAL A 26 -8.08 -4.11 -9.11
CA VAL A 26 -8.30 -5.49 -9.55
C VAL A 26 -9.19 -6.27 -8.59
N THR A 27 -8.86 -6.21 -7.31
CA THR A 27 -9.62 -6.86 -6.24
C THR A 27 -10.71 -5.93 -5.73
N LEU A 28 -11.97 -6.34 -5.81
CA LEU A 28 -13.13 -5.46 -5.58
C LEU A 28 -13.56 -5.37 -4.10
N GLY A 29 -12.96 -6.19 -3.24
CA GLY A 29 -13.28 -6.23 -1.81
C GLY A 29 -14.43 -7.18 -1.49
N TYR A 30 -14.59 -7.49 -0.21
CA TYR A 30 -15.71 -8.32 0.25
C TYR A 30 -17.00 -7.51 0.39
N THR A 31 -18.12 -8.17 0.10
CA THR A 31 -19.41 -7.71 0.62
C THR A 31 -19.50 -7.98 2.12
N LYS A 32 -20.50 -7.38 2.78
CA LYS A 32 -20.78 -7.63 4.19
C LYS A 32 -20.90 -9.12 4.50
N ASP A 33 -21.71 -9.85 3.73
CA ASP A 33 -21.98 -11.27 3.97
C ASP A 33 -20.71 -12.11 3.80
N MET A 34 -19.91 -11.82 2.77
CA MET A 34 -18.62 -12.49 2.53
C MET A 34 -17.64 -12.25 3.67
N ALA A 35 -17.54 -11.02 4.17
CA ALA A 35 -16.67 -10.67 5.30
C ALA A 35 -17.10 -11.38 6.58
N VAL A 36 -18.40 -11.42 6.88
CA VAL A 36 -18.95 -12.15 8.04
C VAL A 36 -18.70 -13.65 7.91
N GLU A 37 -18.89 -14.23 6.72
CA GLU A 37 -18.65 -15.65 6.48
C GLU A 37 -17.17 -16.02 6.63
N GLU A 38 -16.26 -15.21 6.08
CA GLU A 38 -14.81 -15.40 6.22
C GLU A 38 -14.36 -15.19 7.66
N ALA A 39 -14.89 -14.20 8.38
CA ALA A 39 -14.60 -13.95 9.78
C ALA A 39 -14.96 -15.15 10.67
N LYS A 40 -16.07 -15.84 10.37
CA LYS A 40 -16.47 -17.07 11.06
C LYS A 40 -15.49 -18.23 10.89
N ARG A 41 -14.53 -18.19 9.95
CA ARG A 41 -13.46 -19.20 9.82
C ARG A 41 -12.39 -19.09 10.90
N CYS A 42 -12.31 -17.96 11.60
CA CYS A 42 -11.35 -17.76 12.68
C CYS A 42 -11.66 -18.69 13.87
N LEU A 43 -10.65 -19.43 14.32
CA LEU A 43 -10.76 -20.36 15.45
C LEU A 43 -10.64 -19.67 16.81
N ASN A 44 -10.44 -18.35 16.83
CA ASN A 44 -10.13 -17.57 18.04
C ASN A 44 -9.03 -18.25 18.89
N CYS A 45 -7.89 -18.56 18.24
CA CYS A 45 -6.81 -19.37 18.82
C CYS A 45 -6.31 -18.77 20.14
N LYS A 46 -6.22 -19.58 21.20
CA LYS A 46 -5.74 -19.14 22.53
C LYS A 46 -4.39 -18.42 22.49
N HIS A 47 -3.44 -18.91 21.70
CA HIS A 47 -2.09 -18.36 21.59
C HIS A 47 -1.93 -17.26 20.52
N LYS A 48 -3.01 -16.94 19.79
CA LYS A 48 -3.09 -15.83 18.80
C LYS A 48 -1.83 -15.66 17.90
N PRO A 49 -1.32 -16.72 17.23
CA PRO A 49 -0.04 -16.65 16.50
C PRO A 49 -0.06 -15.65 15.33
N CYS A 50 -1.23 -15.33 14.78
CA CYS A 50 -1.41 -14.31 13.77
C CYS A 50 -0.99 -12.90 14.25
N MET A 51 -1.17 -12.59 15.54
CA MET A 51 -0.75 -11.30 16.12
C MET A 51 0.78 -11.16 16.11
N ASN A 52 1.49 -12.24 16.46
CA ASN A 52 2.96 -12.26 16.42
C ASN A 52 3.50 -12.18 14.98
N GLY A 53 2.71 -12.59 13.99
CA GLY A 53 3.03 -12.43 12.57
C GLY A 53 2.75 -11.03 12.02
N CYS A 54 2.00 -10.20 12.75
CA CYS A 54 1.72 -8.82 12.37
C CYS A 54 2.79 -7.88 12.94
N PRO A 55 3.55 -7.15 12.11
CA PRO A 55 4.64 -6.30 12.59
C PRO A 55 4.23 -5.21 13.60
N VAL A 56 2.99 -4.72 13.52
CA VAL A 56 2.44 -3.70 14.44
C VAL A 56 1.53 -4.31 15.52
N GLY A 57 1.43 -5.64 15.59
CA GLY A 57 0.70 -6.33 16.66
C GLY A 57 -0.81 -6.10 16.64
N VAL A 58 -1.44 -5.93 15.46
CA VAL A 58 -2.90 -5.81 15.34
C VAL A 58 -3.57 -6.95 16.12
N ARG A 59 -4.59 -6.61 16.91
CA ARG A 59 -5.38 -7.54 17.73
C ARG A 59 -6.35 -8.36 16.87
N ILE A 60 -5.78 -9.19 16.00
CA ILE A 60 -6.48 -9.86 14.90
C ILE A 60 -7.72 -10.66 15.34
N PRO A 61 -7.63 -11.56 16.35
CA PRO A 61 -8.81 -12.32 16.75
C PRO A 61 -9.93 -11.45 17.33
N GLU A 62 -9.58 -10.30 17.92
CA GLU A 62 -10.56 -9.39 18.54
C GLU A 62 -11.37 -8.66 17.46
N PHE A 63 -10.73 -8.05 16.46
CA PHE A 63 -11.49 -7.38 15.40
C PHE A 63 -12.26 -8.39 14.55
N ILE A 64 -11.71 -9.58 14.27
CA ILE A 64 -12.41 -10.59 13.46
C ILE A 64 -13.66 -11.10 14.18
N LYS A 65 -13.61 -11.24 15.52
CA LYS A 65 -14.80 -11.58 16.30
C LYS A 65 -15.90 -10.52 16.11
N LEU A 66 -15.53 -9.24 16.19
CA LEU A 66 -16.47 -8.12 16.00
C LEU A 66 -17.03 -8.08 14.57
N VAL A 67 -16.23 -8.39 13.54
CA VAL A 67 -16.72 -8.56 12.16
C VAL A 67 -17.75 -9.69 12.07
N ALA A 68 -17.50 -10.83 12.73
CA ALA A 68 -18.45 -11.95 12.75
C ALA A 68 -19.77 -11.63 13.51
N GLU A 69 -19.72 -10.66 14.42
CA GLU A 69 -20.85 -10.09 15.18
C GLU A 69 -21.48 -8.87 14.49
N GLU A 70 -20.97 -8.49 13.30
CA GLU A 70 -21.39 -7.34 12.50
C GLU A 70 -21.18 -5.95 13.16
N ASP A 71 -20.33 -5.88 14.19
CA ASP A 71 -19.91 -4.62 14.81
C ASP A 71 -18.64 -4.07 14.14
N PHE A 72 -18.81 -3.54 12.93
CA PHE A 72 -17.69 -3.06 12.10
C PHE A 72 -17.04 -1.80 12.66
N LYS A 73 -17.79 -0.98 13.41
CA LYS A 73 -17.24 0.21 14.06
C LYS A 73 -16.26 -0.18 15.16
N ALA A 74 -16.67 -1.06 16.08
CA ALA A 74 -15.76 -1.55 17.12
C ALA A 74 -14.58 -2.32 16.51
N ALA A 75 -14.79 -3.07 15.43
CA ALA A 75 -13.71 -3.75 14.72
C ALA A 75 -12.66 -2.74 14.21
N TYR A 76 -13.10 -1.62 13.63
CA TYR A 76 -12.22 -0.58 13.14
C TYR A 76 -11.44 0.11 14.27
N GLU A 77 -12.08 0.40 15.40
CA GLU A 77 -11.41 0.94 16.59
C GLU A 77 -10.33 -0.03 17.12
N VAL A 78 -10.59 -1.34 17.11
CA VAL A 78 -9.59 -2.35 17.50
C VAL A 78 -8.37 -2.36 16.58
N ILE A 79 -8.59 -2.22 15.26
CA ILE A 79 -7.50 -2.18 14.26
C ILE A 79 -6.68 -0.89 14.42
N THR A 80 -7.37 0.25 14.43
CA THR A 80 -6.75 1.59 14.45
C THR A 80 -6.06 1.95 15.76
N ALA A 81 -6.31 1.18 16.83
CA ALA A 81 -5.52 1.27 18.06
C ALA A 81 -4.03 0.88 17.89
N THR A 82 -3.67 0.21 16.78
CA THR A 82 -2.29 -0.25 16.51
C THR A 82 -1.83 0.02 15.09
N ASN A 83 -2.74 0.14 14.13
CA ASN A 83 -2.41 0.39 12.72
C ASN A 83 -2.98 1.75 12.28
N GLY A 84 -2.11 2.67 11.90
CA GLY A 84 -2.50 4.00 11.40
C GLY A 84 -3.03 4.02 9.97
N LEU A 85 -2.86 2.95 9.18
CA LEU A 85 -3.21 2.90 7.75
C LEU A 85 -3.88 1.58 7.34
N PRO A 86 -4.99 1.16 7.98
CA PRO A 86 -5.57 -0.16 7.76
C PRO A 86 -6.09 -0.40 6.34
N ALA A 87 -6.66 0.63 5.68
CA ALA A 87 -7.11 0.52 4.29
C ALA A 87 -5.95 0.28 3.31
N VAL A 88 -4.74 0.73 3.66
CA VAL A 88 -3.52 0.49 2.88
C VAL A 88 -2.95 -0.89 3.21
N CYS A 89 -2.73 -1.19 4.49
CA CYS A 89 -2.13 -2.45 4.95
C CYS A 89 -2.94 -3.68 4.50
N GLY A 90 -4.26 -3.63 4.58
CA GLY A 90 -5.13 -4.72 4.12
C GLY A 90 -4.97 -5.05 2.63
N ARG A 91 -4.54 -4.07 1.81
CA ARG A 91 -4.29 -4.24 0.37
C ARG A 91 -2.88 -4.70 0.06
N VAL A 92 -1.87 -4.10 0.69
CA VAL A 92 -0.48 -4.20 0.19
C VAL A 92 0.44 -5.07 1.03
N CYS A 93 0.05 -5.43 2.26
CA CYS A 93 0.88 -6.31 3.08
C CYS A 93 1.08 -7.68 2.41
N PRO A 94 2.28 -8.26 2.44
CA PRO A 94 2.51 -9.64 2.01
C PRO A 94 2.04 -10.59 3.12
N GLN A 95 0.72 -10.76 3.27
CA GLN A 95 0.14 -11.47 4.42
C GLN A 95 0.63 -12.92 4.53
N GLU A 96 0.97 -13.56 3.40
CA GLU A 96 1.55 -14.90 3.31
C GLU A 96 2.86 -15.05 4.09
N ASN A 97 3.60 -13.95 4.27
CA ASN A 97 4.86 -13.91 5.03
C ASN A 97 4.68 -13.24 6.41
N GLN A 98 3.45 -12.86 6.77
CA GLN A 98 3.11 -12.12 7.99
C GLN A 98 1.99 -12.83 8.75
N CYS A 99 0.90 -12.13 9.05
CA CYS A 99 -0.20 -12.58 9.91
C CYS A 99 -0.87 -13.86 9.39
N GLU A 100 -1.11 -13.98 8.08
CA GLU A 100 -1.73 -15.15 7.47
C GLU A 100 -0.76 -16.32 7.38
N GLY A 101 0.53 -16.06 7.15
CA GLY A 101 1.59 -17.07 7.22
C GLY A 101 1.75 -17.74 8.59
N LYS A 102 1.23 -17.10 9.67
CA LYS A 102 1.20 -17.66 11.03
C LYS A 102 -0.17 -18.20 11.45
N CYS A 103 -1.17 -18.15 10.58
CA CYS A 103 -2.52 -18.58 10.92
C CYS A 103 -2.62 -20.12 11.01
N VAL A 104 -3.20 -20.64 12.10
CA VAL A 104 -3.35 -22.09 12.34
C VAL A 104 -4.18 -22.78 11.24
N ARG A 105 -5.18 -22.08 10.68
CA ARG A 105 -5.98 -22.59 9.55
C ARG A 105 -5.11 -22.92 8.32
N GLY A 106 -4.03 -22.16 8.13
CA GLY A 106 -3.07 -22.30 7.04
C GLY A 106 -2.23 -23.58 7.07
N ILE A 107 -2.25 -24.37 8.16
CA ILE A 107 -1.46 -25.61 8.26
C ILE A 107 -2.06 -26.72 7.38
N LYS A 108 -3.40 -26.83 7.33
CA LYS A 108 -4.11 -27.90 6.60
C LYS A 108 -4.93 -27.40 5.40
N GLY A 109 -5.07 -26.09 5.25
CA GLY A 109 -5.82 -25.45 4.17
C GLY A 109 -5.36 -24.01 4.01
N GLU A 110 -6.26 -23.13 3.60
CA GLU A 110 -5.95 -21.72 3.49
C GLU A 110 -6.13 -20.98 4.82
N PRO A 111 -5.26 -20.01 5.15
CA PRO A 111 -5.41 -19.21 6.36
C PRO A 111 -6.70 -18.39 6.33
N VAL A 112 -7.09 -17.83 7.47
CA VAL A 112 -8.13 -16.80 7.51
C VAL A 112 -7.63 -15.61 6.69
N ALA A 113 -8.47 -15.02 5.85
CA ALA A 113 -8.12 -13.88 5.01
C ALA A 113 -8.07 -12.56 5.80
N ILE A 114 -7.12 -12.47 6.72
CA ILE A 114 -6.96 -11.35 7.67
C ILE A 114 -6.81 -10.02 6.92
N GLY A 115 -6.00 -9.95 5.87
CA GLY A 115 -5.81 -8.72 5.11
C GLY A 115 -7.09 -8.25 4.41
N ARG A 116 -7.88 -9.19 3.87
CA ARG A 116 -9.16 -8.92 3.21
C ARG A 116 -10.21 -8.42 4.20
N LEU A 117 -10.22 -8.96 5.42
CA LEU A 117 -11.10 -8.50 6.50
C LEU A 117 -10.71 -7.12 7.03
N GLU A 118 -9.40 -6.87 7.22
CA GLU A 118 -8.89 -5.55 7.60
C GLU A 118 -9.26 -4.49 6.57
N ARG A 119 -9.05 -4.81 5.28
CA ARG A 119 -9.49 -3.97 4.15
C ARG A 119 -11.00 -3.70 4.23
N PHE A 120 -11.82 -4.74 4.36
CA PHE A 120 -13.27 -4.60 4.39
C PHE A 120 -13.73 -3.65 5.50
N VAL A 121 -13.20 -3.81 6.71
CA VAL A 121 -13.55 -2.96 7.86
C VAL A 121 -13.15 -1.51 7.60
N ALA A 122 -11.96 -1.27 7.08
CA ALA A 122 -11.49 0.07 6.77
C ALA A 122 -12.32 0.74 5.65
N ASP A 123 -12.61 0.01 4.57
CA ASP A 123 -13.42 0.50 3.45
C ASP A 123 -14.87 0.80 3.90
N TYR A 124 -15.45 -0.05 4.76
CA TYR A 124 -16.78 0.15 5.34
C TYR A 124 -16.85 1.45 6.16
N MET A 125 -15.87 1.66 7.05
CA MET A 125 -15.83 2.86 7.87
C MET A 125 -15.56 4.12 7.08
N MET A 126 -14.71 4.05 6.05
CA MET A 126 -14.50 5.17 5.14
C MET A 126 -15.80 5.57 4.45
N ASN A 127 -16.62 4.62 3.99
CA ASN A 127 -17.86 4.95 3.28
C ASN A 127 -19.02 5.35 4.21
N SER A 128 -18.87 5.22 5.52
CA SER A 128 -19.88 5.66 6.49
C SER A 128 -19.81 7.19 6.71
N GLU A 129 -20.96 7.86 6.74
CA GLU A 129 -21.08 9.34 6.84
C GLU A 129 -20.70 9.93 8.22
N ASN A 130 -20.23 9.12 9.18
CA ASN A 130 -20.14 9.49 10.60
C ASN A 130 -18.73 9.41 11.20
N HIS A 131 -17.71 9.97 10.54
CA HIS A 131 -16.41 10.19 11.16
C HIS A 131 -16.15 11.68 11.41
N SER A 132 -16.66 12.18 12.54
CA SER A 132 -16.20 13.45 13.09
C SER A 132 -14.86 13.23 13.78
N VAL A 133 -13.80 13.86 13.24
CA VAL A 133 -12.50 13.89 13.88
C VAL A 133 -12.48 15.04 14.88
N GLU A 134 -12.45 14.73 16.17
CA GLU A 134 -12.26 15.75 17.20
C GLU A 134 -10.80 16.23 17.20
N LYS A 135 -10.61 17.55 17.10
CA LYS A 135 -9.27 18.13 17.20
C LYS A 135 -8.77 18.02 18.64
N PRO A 136 -7.58 17.45 18.87
CA PRO A 136 -7.00 17.32 20.19
C PRO A 136 -6.66 18.70 20.77
N GLN A 137 -6.65 18.81 22.10
CA GLN A 137 -6.23 20.03 22.80
C GLN A 137 -4.73 20.26 22.55
N PRO A 138 -4.32 21.47 22.12
CA PRO A 138 -2.91 21.77 21.90
C PRO A 138 -2.10 21.63 23.18
N ASN A 139 -0.94 20.99 23.10
CA ASN A 139 0.00 20.87 24.22
C ASN A 139 1.09 21.98 24.22
N GLY A 140 1.10 22.84 23.20
CA GLY A 140 2.03 23.98 23.09
C GLY A 140 3.36 23.67 22.42
N HIS A 141 3.61 22.42 22.02
CA HIS A 141 4.88 21.98 21.45
C HIS A 141 4.80 21.73 19.93
N LYS A 142 5.93 21.95 19.23
CA LYS A 142 6.02 21.88 17.76
C LYS A 142 6.96 20.77 17.28
N VAL A 143 6.50 19.97 16.31
CA VAL A 143 7.29 18.87 15.72
C VAL A 143 7.24 18.92 14.20
N ALA A 144 8.40 18.80 13.55
CA ALA A 144 8.52 18.70 12.11
C ALA A 144 8.67 17.24 11.67
N VAL A 145 8.04 16.90 10.54
CA VAL A 145 8.13 15.57 9.92
C VAL A 145 8.64 15.75 8.49
N VAL A 146 9.80 15.19 8.16
CA VAL A 146 10.39 15.25 6.82
C VAL A 146 10.03 14.00 6.04
N GLY A 147 9.20 14.16 5.01
CA GLY A 147 8.66 13.10 4.16
C GLY A 147 7.25 12.67 4.56
N SER A 148 6.36 12.55 3.57
CA SER A 148 4.94 12.20 3.76
C SER A 148 4.60 10.76 3.36
N GLY A 149 5.59 9.85 3.38
CA GLY A 149 5.34 8.42 3.22
C GLY A 149 4.61 7.81 4.42
N PRO A 150 4.33 6.49 4.42
CA PRO A 150 3.61 5.82 5.49
C PRO A 150 4.17 6.11 6.90
N ALA A 151 5.51 6.16 7.03
CA ALA A 151 6.15 6.47 8.31
C ALA A 151 5.85 7.89 8.80
N GLY A 152 5.96 8.89 7.91
CA GLY A 152 5.68 10.29 8.24
C GLY A 152 4.20 10.54 8.53
N LEU A 153 3.29 9.95 7.74
CA LEU A 153 1.84 10.06 7.97
C LEU A 153 1.43 9.47 9.32
N THR A 154 1.94 8.29 9.67
CA THR A 154 1.68 7.66 10.97
C THR A 154 2.25 8.48 12.12
N CYS A 155 3.52 8.89 12.02
CA CYS A 155 4.17 9.72 13.04
C CYS A 155 3.40 11.02 13.28
N ALA A 156 3.01 11.71 12.20
CA ALA A 156 2.24 12.94 12.30
C ALA A 156 0.85 12.73 12.92
N GLY A 157 0.15 11.64 12.55
CA GLY A 157 -1.14 11.30 13.13
C GLY A 157 -1.08 11.04 14.62
N ASP A 158 -0.09 10.28 15.08
CA ASP A 158 0.08 9.96 16.50
C ASP A 158 0.48 11.20 17.33
N LEU A 159 1.41 12.01 16.81
CA LEU A 159 1.80 13.27 17.46
C LEU A 159 0.64 14.27 17.50
N ALA A 160 -0.12 14.40 16.42
CA ALA A 160 -1.29 15.27 16.40
C ALA A 160 -2.28 14.86 17.50
N ARG A 161 -2.62 13.57 17.63
CA ARG A 161 -3.51 13.06 18.70
C ARG A 161 -3.01 13.37 20.12
N LEU A 162 -1.71 13.49 20.31
CA LEU A 162 -1.09 13.89 21.59
C LEU A 162 -1.06 15.41 21.81
N GLY A 163 -1.63 16.19 20.89
CA GLY A 163 -1.77 17.65 20.99
C GLY A 163 -0.60 18.45 20.43
N TYR A 164 0.39 17.81 19.79
CA TYR A 164 1.51 18.53 19.17
C TYR A 164 1.05 19.27 17.92
N GLN A 165 1.61 20.46 17.69
CA GLN A 165 1.52 21.13 16.39
C GLN A 165 2.51 20.47 15.43
N VAL A 166 1.99 19.74 14.44
CA VAL A 166 2.79 18.97 13.49
C VAL A 166 2.74 19.58 12.10
N THR A 167 3.91 19.74 11.49
CA THR A 167 4.05 20.13 10.08
C THR A 167 4.87 19.08 9.33
N ILE A 168 4.29 18.54 8.25
CA ILE A 168 4.95 17.63 7.32
C ILE A 168 5.55 18.43 6.17
N PHE A 169 6.84 18.22 5.90
CA PHE A 169 7.55 18.74 4.74
C PHE A 169 7.72 17.64 3.70
N GLU A 170 7.09 17.79 2.54
CA GLU A 170 7.12 16.82 1.44
C GLU A 170 7.81 17.41 0.21
N ALA A 171 8.70 16.62 -0.40
CA ALA A 171 9.46 17.04 -1.57
C ALA A 171 8.60 17.13 -2.83
N PHE A 172 7.63 16.23 -3.02
CA PHE A 172 6.71 16.27 -4.15
C PHE A 172 5.56 17.27 -3.95
N HIS A 173 4.89 17.60 -5.04
CA HIS A 173 3.66 18.42 -5.07
C HIS A 173 2.44 17.70 -4.45
N THR A 174 2.59 16.49 -3.93
CA THR A 174 1.51 15.70 -3.33
C THR A 174 2.05 14.76 -2.26
N ALA A 175 1.33 14.68 -1.15
CA ALA A 175 1.69 13.82 -0.02
C ALA A 175 1.31 12.35 -0.23
N GLY A 176 2.03 11.44 0.42
CA GLY A 176 1.75 9.98 0.46
C GLY A 176 2.92 9.09 0.05
N GLY A 177 4.02 9.67 -0.45
CA GLY A 177 5.21 8.95 -0.85
C GLY A 177 4.93 7.80 -1.83
N VAL A 178 5.49 6.61 -1.55
CA VAL A 178 5.33 5.41 -2.41
C VAL A 178 3.87 5.01 -2.62
N LEU A 179 2.97 5.39 -1.70
CA LEU A 179 1.53 5.13 -1.84
C LEU A 179 0.92 5.95 -2.99
N MET A 180 1.52 7.07 -3.38
CA MET A 180 1.08 7.91 -4.48
C MET A 180 1.87 7.65 -5.77
N TYR A 181 3.21 7.71 -5.72
CA TYR A 181 4.02 7.61 -6.95
C TYR A 181 4.42 6.17 -7.32
N GLY A 182 4.41 5.23 -6.36
CA GLY A 182 4.97 3.89 -6.55
C GLY A 182 3.93 2.82 -6.85
N ILE A 183 3.08 2.52 -5.87
CA ILE A 183 2.08 1.44 -5.98
C ILE A 183 0.97 1.88 -6.94
N PRO A 184 0.63 1.16 -8.02
CA PRO A 184 -0.38 1.64 -8.97
C PRO A 184 -1.82 1.65 -8.45
N GLU A 185 -2.67 2.44 -9.11
CA GLU A 185 -4.12 2.58 -8.80
C GLU A 185 -4.84 1.21 -8.78
N PHE A 186 -4.45 0.29 -9.66
CA PHE A 186 -5.07 -1.05 -9.76
C PHE A 186 -4.81 -1.96 -8.54
N ARG A 187 -3.90 -1.55 -7.63
CA ARG A 187 -3.63 -2.22 -6.34
C ARG A 187 -3.98 -1.37 -5.14
N LEU A 188 -3.70 -0.07 -5.22
CA LEU A 188 -3.95 0.88 -4.14
C LEU A 188 -4.58 2.15 -4.73
N PRO A 189 -5.93 2.25 -4.65
CA PRO A 189 -6.63 3.41 -5.16
C PRO A 189 -6.17 4.70 -4.47
N LYS A 190 -5.87 5.74 -5.27
CA LYS A 190 -5.29 6.99 -4.74
C LYS A 190 -6.28 7.76 -3.89
N ALA A 191 -7.58 7.61 -4.15
CA ALA A 191 -8.63 8.20 -3.35
C ALA A 191 -8.56 7.77 -1.86
N ILE A 192 -8.12 6.54 -1.59
CA ILE A 192 -7.96 6.02 -0.22
C ILE A 192 -6.84 6.75 0.50
N VAL A 193 -5.68 6.89 -0.16
CA VAL A 193 -4.53 7.61 0.39
C VAL A 193 -4.86 9.09 0.63
N GLN A 194 -5.55 9.73 -0.32
CA GLN A 194 -5.99 11.12 -0.18
C GLN A 194 -6.97 11.31 0.98
N LYS A 195 -7.84 10.33 1.23
CA LYS A 195 -8.75 10.36 2.37
C LYS A 195 -8.02 10.30 3.70
N GLU A 196 -7.00 9.43 3.83
CA GLU A 196 -6.15 9.38 5.03
C GLU A 196 -5.41 10.71 5.25
N ILE A 197 -4.87 11.30 4.17
CA ILE A 197 -4.22 12.61 4.23
C ILE A 197 -5.21 13.70 4.67
N GLN A 198 -6.46 13.65 4.21
CA GLN A 198 -7.48 14.59 4.64
C GLN A 198 -7.90 14.40 6.11
N THR A 199 -7.94 13.16 6.58
CA THR A 199 -8.16 12.88 8.02
C THR A 199 -7.06 13.51 8.86
N LEU A 200 -5.79 13.42 8.45
CA LEU A 200 -4.67 14.07 9.13
C LEU A 200 -4.78 15.60 9.11
N LYS A 201 -5.15 16.20 7.97
CA LYS A 201 -5.40 17.66 7.90
C LYS A 201 -6.55 18.07 8.83
N SER A 202 -7.59 17.24 8.95
CA SER A 202 -8.71 17.45 9.87
C SER A 202 -8.29 17.38 11.34
N LEU A 203 -7.29 16.55 11.68
CA LEU A 203 -6.65 16.52 13.01
C LEU A 203 -5.82 17.79 13.31
N GLY A 204 -5.55 18.63 12.31
CA GLY A 204 -4.75 19.85 12.44
C GLY A 204 -3.29 19.70 11.99
N VAL A 205 -2.92 18.59 11.33
CA VAL A 205 -1.60 18.43 10.72
C VAL A 205 -1.48 19.36 9.50
N GLU A 206 -0.43 20.17 9.48
CA GLU A 206 -0.06 20.98 8.31
C GLU A 206 0.81 20.15 7.35
N ILE A 207 0.62 20.32 6.05
CA ILE A 207 1.43 19.64 5.03
C ILE A 207 1.92 20.66 4.02
N MET A 208 3.23 20.88 3.98
CA MET A 208 3.92 21.73 3.03
C MET A 208 4.55 20.87 1.94
N THR A 209 3.99 20.93 0.73
CA THR A 209 4.53 20.25 -0.46
C THR A 209 5.61 21.08 -1.14
N ASP A 210 6.33 20.48 -2.08
CA ASP A 210 7.41 21.13 -2.85
C ASP A 210 8.59 21.60 -1.96
N MET A 211 8.75 20.98 -0.80
CA MET A 211 9.76 21.28 0.21
C MET A 211 10.86 20.21 0.22
N VAL A 212 11.85 20.37 -0.68
CA VAL A 212 13.03 19.51 -0.68
C VAL A 212 13.96 19.90 0.47
N ILE A 213 13.80 19.25 1.63
CA ILE A 213 14.66 19.47 2.79
C ILE A 213 16.11 19.04 2.47
N GLY A 214 17.07 19.90 2.84
CA GLY A 214 18.46 19.87 2.38
C GLY A 214 18.74 20.75 1.14
N LYS A 215 17.70 21.33 0.52
CA LYS A 215 17.81 22.30 -0.60
C LYS A 215 17.02 23.58 -0.34
N VAL A 216 15.74 23.45 0.02
CA VAL A 216 14.86 24.60 0.31
C VAL A 216 15.09 25.11 1.72
N LEU A 217 15.14 24.19 2.70
CA LEU A 217 15.50 24.44 4.10
C LEU A 217 16.42 23.32 4.56
N SER A 218 17.38 23.63 5.43
CA SER A 218 18.14 22.64 6.20
C SER A 218 17.37 22.19 7.45
N VAL A 219 17.87 21.17 8.15
CA VAL A 219 17.31 20.77 9.45
C VAL A 219 17.52 21.88 10.49
N ASP A 220 18.65 22.58 10.44
CA ASP A 220 18.94 23.69 11.34
C ASP A 220 17.95 24.85 11.13
N ASP A 221 17.63 25.17 9.86
CA ASP A 221 16.60 26.18 9.55
C ASP A 221 15.23 25.78 10.13
N ILE A 222 14.87 24.50 10.07
CA ILE A 222 13.65 23.99 10.68
C ILE A 222 13.70 24.16 12.20
N MET A 223 14.81 23.83 12.87
CA MET A 223 14.94 24.03 14.31
C MET A 223 14.83 25.53 14.69
N ASP A 224 15.43 26.42 13.90
CA ASP A 224 15.37 27.88 14.10
C ASP A 224 13.96 28.46 13.91
N MET A 225 13.07 27.78 13.18
CA MET A 225 11.64 28.12 13.07
C MET A 225 10.83 27.76 14.34
N GLY A 226 11.49 27.26 15.38
CA GLY A 226 10.89 26.95 16.68
C GLY A 226 10.28 25.54 16.76
N TYR A 227 10.70 24.62 15.90
CA TYR A 227 10.38 23.19 16.07
C TYR A 227 11.34 22.58 17.09
N GLU A 228 10.82 21.73 17.98
CA GLU A 228 11.60 21.16 19.09
C GLU A 228 12.14 19.75 18.75
N ALA A 229 11.57 19.12 17.73
CA ALA A 229 12.00 17.82 17.23
C ALA A 229 11.74 17.68 15.74
N VAL A 230 12.56 16.87 15.08
CA VAL A 230 12.42 16.52 13.65
C VAL A 230 12.42 15.00 13.50
N PHE A 231 11.36 14.45 12.91
CA PHE A 231 11.32 13.06 12.46
C PHE A 231 11.67 13.00 10.97
N ILE A 232 12.62 12.15 10.59
CA ILE A 232 13.04 11.99 9.18
C ILE A 232 12.53 10.65 8.65
N GLY A 233 11.54 10.72 7.76
CA GLY A 233 10.88 9.61 7.10
C GLY A 233 10.99 9.66 5.57
N SER A 234 12.12 10.09 5.03
CA SER A 234 12.34 10.33 3.58
C SER A 234 12.36 9.05 2.72
N GLY A 235 12.42 7.88 3.33
CA GLY A 235 12.45 6.59 2.63
C GLY A 235 13.73 6.35 1.81
N ALA A 236 13.65 5.36 0.90
CA ALA A 236 14.75 4.95 0.02
C ALA A 236 14.32 5.09 -1.46
N GLY A 237 14.23 6.34 -1.92
CA GLY A 237 13.68 6.68 -3.25
C GLY A 237 14.67 6.70 -4.41
N LEU A 238 15.98 6.55 -4.16
CA LEU A 238 17.01 6.58 -5.21
C LEU A 238 17.03 5.24 -5.98
N PRO A 239 16.92 5.25 -7.32
CA PRO A 239 17.01 4.04 -8.11
C PRO A 239 18.45 3.50 -8.13
N ASN A 240 18.60 2.19 -8.33
CA ASN A 240 19.87 1.53 -8.55
C ASN A 240 19.92 0.97 -9.97
N PHE A 241 20.96 1.32 -10.73
CA PHE A 241 21.22 0.81 -12.07
C PHE A 241 22.27 -0.29 -12.01
N MET A 242 22.24 -1.24 -12.95
CA MET A 242 23.13 -2.40 -12.98
C MET A 242 24.55 -2.05 -13.44
N GLY A 243 24.74 -0.94 -14.15
CA GLY A 243 26.03 -0.53 -14.70
C GLY A 243 26.44 -1.32 -15.93
N ILE A 244 25.47 -1.81 -16.72
CA ILE A 244 25.71 -2.60 -17.92
C ILE A 244 25.70 -1.73 -19.19
N GLU A 245 26.26 -2.25 -20.27
CA GLU A 245 26.24 -1.57 -21.57
C GLU A 245 24.79 -1.36 -22.04
N GLY A 246 24.48 -0.17 -22.56
CA GLY A 246 23.16 0.16 -23.10
C GLY A 246 22.16 0.73 -22.10
N GLU A 247 22.50 0.90 -20.82
CA GLU A 247 21.57 1.49 -19.82
C GLU A 247 21.14 2.93 -20.12
N ALA A 248 21.90 3.64 -20.95
CA ALA A 248 21.58 5.00 -21.40
C ALA A 248 20.81 5.06 -22.73
N LEU A 249 20.42 3.91 -23.31
CA LEU A 249 19.67 3.88 -24.57
C LEU A 249 18.25 4.39 -24.40
N VAL A 250 17.71 4.97 -25.47
CA VAL A 250 16.28 5.39 -25.53
C VAL A 250 15.39 4.16 -25.30
N GLY A 251 14.46 4.28 -24.37
CA GLY A 251 13.57 3.18 -23.97
C GLY A 251 14.00 2.49 -22.67
N VAL A 252 15.24 2.69 -22.20
CA VAL A 252 15.67 2.24 -20.88
C VAL A 252 15.36 3.31 -19.85
N CYS A 253 14.66 2.94 -18.78
CA CYS A 253 14.37 3.83 -17.66
C CYS A 253 14.30 3.04 -16.36
N SER A 254 14.44 3.75 -15.23
CA SER A 254 14.22 3.14 -13.93
C SER A 254 12.73 2.87 -13.69
N ALA A 255 12.41 1.83 -12.92
CA ALA A 255 11.03 1.59 -12.49
C ALA A 255 10.47 2.79 -11.71
N ASN A 256 11.31 3.48 -10.94
CA ASN A 256 10.93 4.70 -10.22
C ASN A 256 10.45 5.78 -11.20
N GLU A 257 11.17 6.03 -12.28
CA GLU A 257 10.74 6.99 -13.31
C GLU A 257 9.43 6.54 -13.98
N TYR A 258 9.38 5.30 -14.46
CA TYR A 258 8.23 4.78 -15.19
C TYR A 258 6.95 4.82 -14.36
N LEU A 259 7.01 4.32 -13.12
CA LEU A 259 5.88 4.34 -12.20
C LEU A 259 5.53 5.74 -11.73
N THR A 260 6.49 6.65 -11.56
CA THR A 260 6.19 8.05 -11.21
C THR A 260 5.41 8.73 -12.34
N ARG A 261 5.83 8.56 -13.61
CA ARG A 261 5.12 9.11 -14.77
C ARG A 261 3.70 8.54 -14.89
N ILE A 262 3.53 7.26 -14.62
CA ILE A 262 2.20 6.61 -14.68
C ILE A 262 1.33 7.01 -13.50
N ASN A 263 1.81 6.88 -12.27
CA ASN A 263 0.98 6.97 -11.07
C ASN A 263 0.82 8.40 -10.57
N LEU A 264 1.93 9.13 -10.42
CA LEU A 264 1.90 10.49 -9.88
C LEU A 264 1.45 11.47 -10.96
N MET A 265 2.04 11.36 -12.16
CA MET A 265 1.76 12.27 -13.26
C MET A 265 0.58 11.85 -14.14
N LYS A 266 -0.02 10.69 -13.87
CA LYS A 266 -1.19 10.14 -14.59
C LYS A 266 -0.99 10.07 -16.11
N GLY A 267 0.24 9.83 -16.57
CA GLY A 267 0.59 9.81 -17.99
C GLY A 267 -0.01 8.66 -18.81
N TYR A 268 -0.89 7.84 -18.20
CA TYR A 268 -1.74 6.88 -18.90
C TYR A 268 -3.05 7.49 -19.41
N LEU A 269 -3.36 8.75 -19.04
CA LEU A 269 -4.53 9.50 -19.47
C LEU A 269 -4.10 10.60 -20.45
N ASP A 270 -4.80 10.72 -21.59
CA ASP A 270 -4.46 11.69 -22.64
C ASP A 270 -4.66 13.16 -22.21
N GLU A 271 -5.39 13.42 -21.13
CA GLU A 271 -5.63 14.75 -20.57
C GLU A 271 -4.46 15.30 -19.73
N TYR A 272 -3.42 14.49 -19.45
CA TYR A 272 -2.23 14.90 -18.69
C TYR A 272 -1.03 15.08 -19.63
N ASP A 273 -0.26 16.15 -19.41
CA ASP A 273 0.84 16.54 -20.30
C ASP A 273 2.07 15.61 -20.24
N THR A 274 2.18 14.76 -19.22
CA THR A 274 3.38 13.94 -19.01
C THR A 274 3.38 12.72 -19.93
N PRO A 275 4.33 12.59 -20.88
CA PRO A 275 4.40 11.43 -21.74
C PRO A 275 4.96 10.22 -20.98
N VAL A 276 4.47 9.04 -21.37
CA VAL A 276 5.00 7.73 -20.98
C VAL A 276 5.39 6.97 -22.25
N ILE A 277 6.55 6.32 -22.23
CA ILE A 277 7.02 5.51 -23.34
C ILE A 277 6.04 4.36 -23.57
N LYS A 278 5.48 4.28 -24.78
CA LYS A 278 4.66 3.16 -25.26
C LYS A 278 5.54 2.25 -26.12
N SER A 279 5.53 0.95 -25.84
CA SER A 279 6.39 -0.03 -26.52
C SER A 279 5.61 -1.31 -26.75
N LYS A 280 5.87 -1.99 -27.87
CA LYS A 280 5.22 -3.27 -28.19
C LYS A 280 5.72 -4.41 -27.30
N SER A 281 7.01 -4.41 -26.98
CA SER A 281 7.64 -5.41 -26.13
C SER A 281 8.40 -4.71 -25.00
N VAL A 282 8.18 -5.13 -23.76
CA VAL A 282 8.80 -4.53 -22.57
C VAL A 282 9.47 -5.61 -21.74
N ALA A 283 10.74 -5.42 -21.40
CA ALA A 283 11.45 -6.25 -20.44
C ALA A 283 11.59 -5.50 -19.12
N VAL A 284 11.16 -6.13 -18.02
CA VAL A 284 11.26 -5.60 -16.66
C VAL A 284 12.24 -6.47 -15.88
N VAL A 285 13.35 -5.87 -15.46
CA VAL A 285 14.41 -6.58 -14.75
C VAL A 285 14.17 -6.53 -13.24
N GLY A 286 13.91 -7.69 -12.64
CA GLY A 286 13.63 -7.82 -11.21
C GLY A 286 12.45 -8.76 -10.91
N GLY A 287 12.27 -9.11 -9.63
CA GLY A 287 11.22 -10.05 -9.19
C GLY A 287 10.37 -9.56 -8.02
N GLY A 288 10.57 -8.32 -7.56
CA GLY A 288 9.81 -7.74 -6.45
C GLY A 288 8.49 -7.10 -6.87
N ASN A 289 7.76 -6.55 -5.91
CA ASN A 289 6.50 -5.84 -6.17
C ASN A 289 6.66 -4.72 -7.19
N VAL A 290 7.77 -3.97 -7.13
CA VAL A 290 8.09 -2.92 -8.12
C VAL A 290 8.16 -3.48 -9.54
N ALA A 291 8.71 -4.69 -9.72
CA ALA A 291 8.77 -5.34 -11.03
C ALA A 291 7.37 -5.77 -11.49
N MET A 292 6.56 -6.35 -10.60
CA MET A 292 5.17 -6.71 -10.92
C MET A 292 4.33 -5.49 -11.30
N ASP A 293 4.45 -4.41 -10.53
CA ASP A 293 3.74 -3.15 -10.76
C ASP A 293 4.14 -2.53 -12.10
N THR A 294 5.44 -2.54 -12.41
CA THR A 294 5.98 -2.03 -13.68
C THR A 294 5.47 -2.87 -14.86
N ALA A 295 5.54 -4.19 -14.77
CA ALA A 295 5.11 -5.10 -15.83
C ALA A 295 3.60 -4.98 -16.10
N ARG A 296 2.79 -5.01 -15.05
CA ARG A 296 1.33 -4.89 -15.14
C ARG A 296 0.89 -3.51 -15.64
N SER A 297 1.65 -2.45 -15.30
CA SER A 297 1.42 -1.11 -15.87
C SER A 297 1.78 -1.07 -17.35
N ALA A 298 2.89 -1.70 -17.77
CA ALA A 298 3.27 -1.77 -19.18
C ALA A 298 2.21 -2.47 -20.05
N LEU A 299 1.60 -3.55 -19.56
CA LEU A 299 0.47 -4.20 -20.24
C LEU A 299 -0.71 -3.24 -20.44
N ARG A 300 -1.05 -2.45 -19.41
CA ARG A 300 -2.14 -1.47 -19.46
C ARG A 300 -1.82 -0.29 -20.37
N MET A 301 -0.54 0.02 -20.55
CA MET A 301 -0.06 1.01 -21.52
C MET A 301 -0.06 0.51 -22.98
N GLY A 302 -0.52 -0.72 -23.22
CA GLY A 302 -0.72 -1.28 -24.56
C GLY A 302 0.45 -2.10 -25.10
N ALA A 303 1.37 -2.56 -24.25
CA ALA A 303 2.37 -3.53 -24.66
C ALA A 303 1.72 -4.85 -25.09
N GLU A 304 2.19 -5.40 -26.20
CA GLU A 304 1.78 -6.71 -26.74
C GLU A 304 2.46 -7.84 -25.96
N HIS A 305 3.72 -7.64 -25.59
CA HIS A 305 4.52 -8.58 -24.81
C HIS A 305 5.20 -7.89 -23.62
N VAL A 306 5.09 -8.48 -22.44
CA VAL A 306 5.76 -8.00 -21.24
C VAL A 306 6.44 -9.14 -20.53
N TYR A 307 7.75 -8.99 -20.30
CA TYR A 307 8.61 -10.01 -19.72
C TYR A 307 9.12 -9.56 -18.35
N ILE A 308 8.94 -10.40 -17.34
CA ILE A 308 9.70 -10.32 -16.09
C ILE A 308 11.00 -11.10 -16.30
N VAL A 309 12.14 -10.41 -16.22
CA VAL A 309 13.48 -11.02 -16.29
C VAL A 309 14.03 -11.12 -14.87
N TYR A 310 14.13 -12.33 -14.33
CA TYR A 310 14.53 -12.55 -12.95
C TYR A 310 15.58 -13.64 -12.78
N ARG A 311 16.66 -13.29 -12.08
CA ARG A 311 17.86 -14.12 -11.91
C ARG A 311 17.68 -15.38 -11.05
N ARG A 312 16.51 -15.60 -10.43
CA ARG A 312 16.22 -16.77 -9.57
C ARG A 312 14.95 -17.48 -10.04
N SER A 313 14.57 -18.55 -9.34
CA SER A 313 13.34 -19.29 -9.66
C SER A 313 12.10 -18.58 -9.12
N GLU A 314 10.93 -19.13 -9.46
CA GLU A 314 9.63 -18.65 -8.98
C GLU A 314 9.53 -18.70 -7.45
N ALA A 315 10.13 -19.72 -6.82
CA ALA A 315 10.09 -19.90 -5.38
C ALA A 315 10.80 -18.77 -4.61
N GLU A 316 11.76 -18.10 -5.25
CA GLU A 316 12.49 -16.97 -4.67
C GLU A 316 11.96 -15.60 -5.11
N LEU A 317 10.78 -15.51 -5.76
CA LEU A 317 10.17 -14.21 -6.05
C LEU A 317 9.82 -13.49 -4.73
N PRO A 318 10.38 -12.29 -4.47
CA PRO A 318 10.04 -11.52 -3.28
C PRO A 318 8.73 -10.73 -3.41
N ALA A 319 8.11 -10.73 -4.60
CA ALA A 319 6.80 -10.13 -4.81
C ALA A 319 5.70 -10.86 -4.03
N ARG A 320 4.64 -10.12 -3.71
CA ARG A 320 3.45 -10.65 -3.07
C ARG A 320 2.79 -11.68 -3.99
N LYS A 321 2.45 -12.85 -3.46
CA LYS A 321 1.96 -14.00 -4.25
C LYS A 321 0.70 -13.68 -5.06
N GLU A 322 -0.22 -12.90 -4.48
CA GLU A 322 -1.44 -12.46 -5.16
C GLU A 322 -1.10 -11.62 -6.41
N GLU A 323 -0.05 -10.79 -6.36
CA GLU A 323 0.37 -9.96 -7.51
C GLU A 323 1.08 -10.76 -8.59
N VAL A 324 1.87 -11.77 -8.22
CA VAL A 324 2.48 -12.72 -9.16
C VAL A 324 1.37 -13.49 -9.89
N HIS A 325 0.36 -13.94 -9.16
CA HIS A 325 -0.80 -14.62 -9.73
C HIS A 325 -1.56 -13.70 -10.70
N HIS A 326 -1.90 -12.48 -10.30
CA HIS A 326 -2.57 -11.52 -11.18
C HIS A 326 -1.74 -11.16 -12.42
N ALA A 327 -0.42 -10.99 -12.27
CA ALA A 327 0.46 -10.73 -13.40
C ALA A 327 0.42 -11.87 -14.43
N LYS A 328 0.45 -13.13 -13.97
CA LYS A 328 0.33 -14.31 -14.84
C LYS A 328 -1.02 -14.37 -15.56
N GLU A 329 -2.12 -14.13 -14.83
CA GLU A 329 -3.47 -14.12 -15.40
C GLU A 329 -3.68 -13.00 -16.43
N GLU A 330 -3.01 -11.85 -16.24
CA GLU A 330 -3.03 -10.72 -17.17
C GLU A 330 -2.13 -10.94 -18.41
N GLY A 331 -1.31 -12.01 -18.41
CA GLY A 331 -0.47 -12.38 -19.55
C GLY A 331 1.00 -11.91 -19.47
N VAL A 332 1.50 -11.53 -18.29
CA VAL A 332 2.94 -11.26 -18.11
C VAL A 332 3.73 -12.58 -18.24
N GLU A 333 4.77 -12.57 -19.07
CA GLU A 333 5.66 -13.70 -19.30
C GLU A 333 6.83 -13.68 -18.30
N PHE A 334 7.19 -14.81 -17.70
CA PHE A 334 8.22 -14.90 -16.67
C PHE A 334 9.46 -15.62 -17.21
N MET A 335 10.54 -14.87 -17.42
CA MET A 335 11.87 -15.35 -17.80
C MET A 335 12.70 -15.54 -16.52
N LEU A 336 12.53 -16.70 -15.88
CA LEU A 336 13.16 -17.08 -14.62
C LEU A 336 14.52 -17.73 -14.84
N LEU A 337 15.43 -17.59 -13.88
CA LEU A 337 16.85 -17.98 -14.01
C LEU A 337 17.57 -17.24 -15.16
N ASN A 338 17.11 -16.02 -15.48
CA ASN A 338 17.72 -15.14 -16.47
C ASN A 338 18.29 -13.89 -15.78
N ASN A 339 19.51 -13.49 -16.15
CA ASN A 339 20.10 -12.24 -15.74
C ASN A 339 20.56 -11.49 -17.01
N PRO A 340 20.14 -10.24 -17.23
CA PRO A 340 20.52 -9.46 -18.40
C PRO A 340 21.98 -9.03 -18.36
#